data_AF-A0A6P3W4Z5-F1
#
_entry.id   AF-A0A6P3W4Z5-F1
#
_cell.length_a   1.000
_cell.length_b   1.000
_cell.length_c   1.000
_cell.angle_alpha   90.00
_cell.angle_beta   90.00
_cell.angle_gamma   90.00
#
_symmetry.space_group_name_H-M   'P 1'
#
loop_
_entity.id
_entity.type
_entity.pdbx_description
1 polymer ?
#
loop_
_entity_poly.entity_id
_entity_poly.type
_entity_poly.pdbx_seq_one_letter_code
_entity_poly.pdbx_strand_id
1 'polypeptide(L)'
;MDSVNNGFGNASGMTRSMEGATGGTLPPGLTEEEAEELKLELSKVEDEIQTLRQVLSAKERHAGDIKRQLGISPLNEIKQNISKGWQDVQSSNAYVQTKDKLGQWNESVTHSDFYLTASATLDDISRSDAYKKTQETLSQAGQMTSAALSTMGTAISQKIGTMRSSPSFRSLEERMGGLRK
;
A
#
# COMPACT_ATOMS: atom_id res chain seq x y z
N MET A 1 22.26 -65.43 10.31
CA MET A 1 22.15 -64.22 11.13
C MET A 1 20.77 -63.63 10.94
N ASP A 2 19.69 -64.34 11.24
CA ASP A 2 19.29 -65.12 12.41
C ASP A 2 18.16 -64.37 13.11
N SER A 3 17.01 -65.03 13.07
CA SER A 3 15.78 -64.76 13.78
C SER A 3 15.97 -64.53 15.28
N VAL A 4 14.95 -63.91 15.89
CA VAL A 4 14.34 -64.14 17.23
C VAL A 4 13.33 -62.99 17.32
N ASN A 5 12.00 -63.11 17.27
CA ASN A 5 11.01 -64.06 17.77
C ASN A 5 11.16 -64.46 19.24
N ASN A 6 10.40 -63.77 20.10
CA ASN A 6 9.66 -64.30 21.25
C ASN A 6 8.71 -63.15 21.69
N GLY A 7 7.38 -63.29 21.73
CA GLY A 7 6.60 -64.46 22.06
C GLY A 7 6.09 -64.31 23.50
N PHE A 8 5.07 -63.48 23.71
CA PHE A 8 4.20 -63.57 24.87
C PHE A 8 2.76 -63.43 24.39
N GLY A 9 2.13 -64.58 24.18
CA GLY A 9 0.68 -64.64 24.08
C GLY A 9 0.06 -64.44 25.46
N ASN A 10 -1.11 -63.83 25.49
CA ASN A 10 -2.22 -64.46 26.19
C ASN A 10 -3.54 -64.05 25.52
N ALA A 11 -4.41 -65.05 25.47
CA ALA A 11 -5.64 -65.10 24.72
C ALA A 11 -6.81 -64.43 25.45
N SER A 12 -7.93 -64.40 24.71
CA SER A 12 -9.31 -64.40 25.18
C SER A 12 -9.99 -63.03 25.33
N GLY A 13 -11.17 -62.93 24.74
CA GLY A 13 -12.08 -61.80 24.88
C GLY A 13 -12.72 -61.41 23.55
N MET A 14 -13.39 -62.33 22.87
CA MET A 14 -14.86 -62.32 22.79
C MET A 14 -15.43 -61.15 21.96
N THR A 15 -15.86 -61.50 20.75
CA THR A 15 -17.07 -61.00 20.09
C THR A 15 -17.21 -59.49 19.90
N ARG A 16 -16.77 -59.06 18.73
CA ARG A 16 -17.41 -58.00 17.93
C ARG A 16 -18.90 -58.30 17.78
N SER A 17 -19.76 -57.48 18.40
CA SER A 17 -21.05 -56.98 17.89
C SER A 17 -21.83 -56.34 19.04
N MET A 18 -21.93 -55.02 19.05
CA MET A 18 -23.18 -54.40 19.44
C MET A 18 -23.43 -53.19 18.56
N GLU A 19 -24.55 -53.31 17.87
CA GLU A 19 -25.10 -52.49 16.82
C GLU A 19 -25.61 -51.16 17.39
N GLY A 20 -25.79 -50.20 16.48
CA GLY A 20 -26.15 -48.82 16.78
C GLY A 20 -27.39 -48.66 17.66
N ALA A 21 -27.26 -47.78 18.64
CA ALA A 21 -28.38 -47.08 19.25
C ALA A 21 -27.93 -45.66 19.59
N THR A 22 -27.93 -44.76 18.59
CA THR A 22 -27.95 -43.31 18.85
C THR A 22 -29.37 -42.92 19.24
N GLY A 23 -29.81 -43.37 20.41
CA GLY A 23 -30.97 -42.85 21.13
C GLY A 23 -30.46 -41.97 22.26
N GLY A 24 -30.92 -40.72 22.30
CA GLY A 24 -30.43 -39.68 23.22
C GLY A 24 -30.26 -40.20 24.65
N THR A 25 -29.01 -40.36 25.08
CA THR A 25 -28.71 -40.76 26.45
C THR A 25 -28.58 -39.48 27.26
N LEU A 26 -29.53 -39.27 28.19
CA LEU A 26 -29.44 -38.23 29.21
C LEU A 26 -28.12 -38.36 29.98
N PRO A 27 -27.46 -37.25 30.34
CA PRO A 27 -26.23 -37.29 31.12
C PRO A 27 -26.44 -38.07 32.43
N PRO A 28 -25.44 -38.86 32.90
CA PRO A 28 -25.62 -39.73 34.05
C PRO A 28 -25.90 -38.90 35.31
N GLY A 29 -27.10 -39.05 35.88
CA GLY A 29 -27.52 -38.38 37.12
C GLY A 29 -28.68 -37.39 37.00
N LEU A 30 -29.17 -37.09 35.79
CA LEU A 30 -30.38 -36.28 35.59
C LEU A 30 -31.60 -37.17 35.35
N THR A 31 -32.67 -36.93 36.11
CA THR A 31 -33.97 -37.55 35.86
C THR A 31 -34.62 -36.93 34.61
N GLU A 32 -35.49 -37.68 33.93
CA GLU A 32 -36.19 -37.20 32.72
C GLU A 32 -36.96 -35.90 32.97
N GLU A 33 -37.53 -35.77 34.17
CA GLU A 33 -38.33 -34.61 34.60
C GLU A 33 -37.48 -33.34 34.74
N GLU A 34 -36.28 -33.45 35.34
CA GLU A 34 -35.32 -32.33 35.44
C GLU A 34 -34.80 -31.90 34.06
N ALA A 35 -34.66 -32.84 33.12
CA ALA A 35 -34.21 -32.53 31.77
C ALA A 35 -35.28 -31.79 30.94
N GLU A 36 -36.56 -32.08 31.17
CA GLU A 36 -37.68 -31.33 30.58
C GLU A 36 -37.78 -29.92 31.17
N GLU A 37 -37.60 -29.76 32.48
CA GLU A 37 -37.61 -28.46 33.16
C GLU A 37 -36.49 -27.54 32.65
N LEU A 38 -35.27 -28.07 32.49
CA LEU A 38 -34.13 -27.32 31.94
C LEU A 38 -34.34 -26.87 30.49
N LYS A 39 -35.01 -27.67 29.67
CA LYS A 39 -35.35 -27.27 28.29
C LYS A 39 -36.36 -26.12 28.28
N LEU A 40 -37.32 -26.15 29.21
CA LEU A 40 -38.34 -25.12 29.33
C LEU A 40 -37.74 -23.81 29.86
N GLU A 41 -36.85 -23.88 30.85
CA GLU A 41 -36.09 -22.73 31.33
C GLU A 41 -35.17 -22.15 30.25
N LEU A 42 -34.47 -22.99 29.49
CA LEU A 42 -33.64 -22.56 28.37
C LEU A 42 -34.47 -21.81 27.32
N SER A 43 -35.62 -22.35 26.93
CA SER A 43 -36.53 -21.70 25.98
C SER A 43 -36.98 -20.32 26.50
N LYS A 44 -37.30 -20.21 27.79
CA LYS A 44 -37.68 -18.93 28.40
C LYS A 44 -36.53 -17.92 28.40
N VAL A 45 -35.32 -18.36 28.73
CA VAL A 45 -34.12 -17.50 28.70
C VAL A 45 -33.82 -17.03 27.28
N GLU A 46 -33.99 -17.89 26.27
CA GLU A 46 -33.82 -17.52 24.85
C GLU A 46 -34.83 -16.44 24.43
N ASP A 47 -36.09 -16.54 24.85
CA ASP A 47 -37.12 -15.53 24.60
C ASP A 47 -36.82 -14.20 25.30
N GLU A 48 -36.34 -14.24 26.54
CA GLU A 48 -35.88 -13.04 27.26
C GLU A 48 -34.68 -12.39 26.56
N ILE A 49 -33.69 -13.17 26.12
CA ILE A 49 -32.55 -12.67 25.33
C ILE A 49 -33.04 -12.00 24.05
N GLN A 50 -33.99 -12.61 23.35
CA GLN A 50 -34.55 -12.05 22.13
C GLN A 50 -35.28 -10.74 22.39
N THR A 51 -36.07 -10.68 23.46
CA THR A 51 -36.76 -9.46 23.90
C THR A 51 -35.76 -8.36 24.26
N LEU A 52 -34.71 -8.68 25.02
CA LEU A 52 -33.67 -7.73 25.39
C LEU A 52 -32.94 -7.17 24.17
N ARG A 53 -32.66 -7.98 23.15
CA ARG A 53 -32.09 -7.52 21.87
C ARG A 53 -33.00 -6.52 21.16
N GLN A 54 -34.31 -6.76 21.15
CA GLN A 54 -35.27 -5.83 20.56
C GLN A 54 -35.30 -4.50 21.34
N VAL A 55 -35.33 -4.56 22.67
CA VAL A 55 -35.30 -3.38 23.53
C VAL A 55 -34.01 -2.59 23.35
N LEU A 56 -32.86 -3.27 23.28
CA LEU A 56 -31.58 -2.62 23.04
C LEU A 56 -31.57 -1.91 21.69
N SER A 57 -31.98 -2.59 20.62
CA SER A 57 -32.06 -1.98 19.29
C SER A 57 -33.00 -0.77 19.25
N ALA A 58 -34.13 -0.82 19.98
CA ALA A 58 -35.01 0.33 20.12
C ALA A 58 -34.35 1.50 20.86
N LYS A 59 -33.61 1.22 21.94
CA LYS A 59 -32.86 2.25 22.70
C LYS A 59 -31.71 2.85 21.89
N GLU A 60 -31.00 2.04 21.10
CA GLU A 60 -29.93 2.51 20.21
C GLU A 60 -30.49 3.46 19.14
N ARG A 61 -31.64 3.15 18.54
CA ARG A 61 -32.33 4.06 17.62
C ARG A 61 -32.73 5.36 18.31
N HIS A 62 -33.34 5.28 19.48
CA HIS A 62 -33.75 6.47 20.24
C HIS A 62 -32.55 7.35 20.62
N ALA A 63 -31.43 6.74 21.03
CA ALA A 63 -30.19 7.47 21.29
C ALA A 63 -29.64 8.15 20.03
N GLY A 64 -29.71 7.47 18.87
CA GLY A 64 -29.38 8.05 17.57
C GLY A 64 -30.25 9.25 17.19
N ASP A 65 -31.55 9.18 17.44
CA ASP A 65 -32.48 10.28 17.20
C ASP A 65 -32.23 11.48 18.12
N ILE A 66 -31.97 11.25 19.42
CA ILE A 66 -31.57 12.30 20.36
C ILE A 66 -30.27 12.97 19.90
N LYS A 67 -29.24 12.19 19.52
CA LYS A 67 -27.98 12.73 18.99
C LYS A 67 -28.23 13.63 17.77
N ARG A 68 -29.10 13.20 16.84
CA ARG A 68 -29.51 14.02 15.69
C ARG A 68 -30.22 15.32 16.11
N GLN A 69 -31.13 15.26 17.08
CA GLN A 69 -31.83 16.45 17.62
C GLN A 69 -30.86 17.44 18.28
N LEU A 70 -29.82 16.94 18.93
CA LEU A 70 -28.76 17.75 19.53
C LEU A 70 -27.71 18.25 18.51
N GLY A 71 -27.87 17.94 17.22
CA GLY A 71 -26.91 18.31 16.16
C GLY A 71 -25.62 17.47 16.16
N ILE A 72 -25.57 16.44 17.00
CA ILE A 72 -24.48 15.47 17.10
C ILE A 72 -24.71 14.40 16.03
N SER A 73 -24.34 14.73 14.80
CA SER A 73 -24.37 13.76 13.70
C SER A 73 -23.03 13.01 13.65
N PRO A 74 -23.00 11.68 13.41
CA PRO A 74 -21.76 10.89 13.33
C PRO A 74 -20.74 11.48 12.36
N LEU A 75 -21.20 12.03 11.24
CA LEU A 75 -20.35 12.71 10.25
C LEU A 75 -19.78 14.03 10.76
N ASN A 76 -20.51 14.74 11.62
CA ASN A 76 -20.09 16.02 12.16
C ASN A 76 -19.04 15.81 13.27
N GLU A 77 -19.17 14.77 14.10
CA GLU A 77 -18.14 14.36 15.07
C GLU A 77 -16.84 13.95 14.37
N ILE A 78 -16.91 13.14 13.32
CA ILE A 78 -15.73 12.72 12.55
C ILE A 78 -15.05 13.93 11.91
N LYS A 79 -15.83 14.80 11.24
CA LYS A 79 -15.30 16.01 10.60
C LYS A 79 -14.63 16.93 11.63
N GLN A 80 -15.27 17.16 12.77
CA GLN A 80 -14.72 18.00 13.82
C GLN A 80 -13.46 17.41 14.44
N ASN A 81 -13.42 16.11 14.72
CA ASN A 81 -12.25 15.43 15.26
C ASN A 81 -11.06 15.44 14.30
N ILE A 82 -11.31 15.25 13.00
CA ILE A 82 -10.25 15.31 11.98
C ILE A 82 -9.75 16.74 11.80
N SER A 83 -10.65 17.72 11.67
CA SER A 83 -10.25 19.13 11.54
C SER A 83 -9.48 19.62 12.75
N LYS A 84 -9.91 19.24 13.96
CA LYS A 84 -9.22 19.59 15.19
C LYS A 84 -7.88 18.86 15.31
N GLY A 85 -7.83 17.55 15.05
CA GLY A 85 -6.58 16.80 15.06
C GLY A 85 -5.56 17.34 14.06
N TRP A 86 -6.00 17.76 12.87
CA TRP A 86 -5.15 18.43 11.90
C TRP A 86 -4.64 19.79 12.41
N GLN A 87 -5.52 20.63 12.97
CA GLN A 87 -5.13 21.91 13.56
C GLN A 87 -4.18 21.73 14.74
N ASP A 88 -4.40 20.73 15.59
CA ASP A 88 -3.58 20.42 16.75
C ASP A 88 -2.19 19.91 16.33
N VAL A 89 -2.10 19.19 15.22
CA VAL A 89 -0.81 18.79 14.62
C VAL A 89 -0.10 19.99 14.00
N GLN A 90 -0.82 20.85 13.28
CA GLN A 90 -0.24 22.04 12.65
C GLN A 90 0.24 23.07 13.69
N SER A 91 -0.51 23.22 14.79
CA SER A 91 -0.21 24.16 15.88
C SER A 91 0.66 23.53 16.98
N SER A 92 0.91 22.22 16.91
CA SER A 92 1.70 21.53 17.92
C SER A 92 3.12 22.08 17.98
N ASN A 93 3.56 22.30 19.21
CA ASN A 93 4.89 22.80 19.53
C ASN A 93 5.98 21.89 18.93
N ALA A 94 5.75 20.58 18.85
CA ALA A 94 6.68 19.65 18.21
C ALA A 94 6.83 19.86 16.68
N TYR A 95 5.73 20.13 15.95
CA TYR A 95 5.79 20.39 14.51
C TYR A 95 6.45 21.74 14.22
N VAL A 96 6.05 22.79 14.95
CA VAL A 96 6.66 24.13 14.84
C VAL A 96 8.14 24.08 15.20
N GLN A 97 8.51 23.45 16.33
CA GLN A 97 9.92 23.28 16.71
C GLN A 97 10.72 22.46 15.70
N THR A 98 10.12 21.44 15.08
CA THR A 98 10.80 20.64 14.06
C THR A 98 11.03 21.47 12.80
N LYS A 99 10.03 22.25 12.37
CA LYS A 99 10.16 23.18 11.24
C LYS A 99 11.22 24.25 11.53
N ASP A 100 11.24 24.81 12.73
CA ASP A 100 12.20 25.83 13.13
C ASP A 100 13.61 25.27 13.22
N LYS A 101 13.78 24.06 13.79
CA LYS A 101 15.08 23.37 13.82
C LYS A 101 15.59 23.02 12.43
N LEU A 102 14.72 22.67 11.50
CA LEU A 102 15.10 22.41 10.12
C LEU A 102 15.60 23.69 9.42
N GLY A 103 14.91 24.82 9.67
CA GLY A 103 15.37 26.14 9.22
C GLY A 103 16.74 26.51 9.80
N GLN A 104 16.91 26.32 11.11
CA GLN A 104 18.17 26.60 11.80
C GLN A 104 19.32 25.70 11.34
N TRP A 105 19.06 24.42 11.06
CA TRP A 105 20.08 23.52 10.52
C TRP A 105 20.50 23.94 9.11
N ASN A 106 19.54 24.34 8.26
CA ASN A 106 19.83 24.85 6.93
C ASN A 106 20.69 26.13 6.98
N GLU A 107 20.35 27.07 7.86
CA GLU A 107 21.15 28.28 8.11
C GLU A 107 22.54 27.91 8.64
N SER A 108 22.62 27.02 9.64
CA SER A 108 23.88 26.60 10.26
C SER A 108 24.83 25.92 9.28
N VAL A 109 24.32 25.08 8.37
CA VAL A 109 25.14 24.44 7.34
C VAL A 109 25.61 25.47 6.33
N THR A 110 24.71 26.34 5.86
CA THR A 110 25.02 27.39 4.88
C THR A 110 26.05 28.40 5.40
N HIS A 111 25.99 28.71 6.70
CA HIS A 111 26.93 29.60 7.37
C HIS A 111 28.14 28.90 7.98
N SER A 112 28.25 27.57 7.86
CA SER A 112 29.44 26.88 8.38
C SER A 112 30.68 27.32 7.61
N ASP A 113 31.78 27.51 8.34
CA ASP A 113 33.06 27.91 7.75
C ASP A 113 33.50 26.96 6.63
N PHE A 114 33.14 25.67 6.74
CA PHE A 114 33.39 24.68 5.70
C PHE A 114 32.59 24.96 4.43
N TYR A 115 31.29 25.24 4.52
CA TYR A 115 30.46 25.54 3.34
C TYR A 115 30.86 26.86 2.69
N LEU A 116 31.14 27.90 3.48
CA LEU A 116 31.61 29.19 2.97
C LEU A 116 32.99 29.05 2.32
N THR A 117 33.92 28.33 2.93
CA THR A 117 35.25 28.10 2.36
C THR A 117 35.21 27.22 1.11
N ALA A 118 34.41 26.14 1.13
CA ALA A 118 34.26 25.25 -0.01
C ALA A 118 33.55 25.96 -1.17
N SER A 119 32.51 26.76 -0.90
CA SER A 119 31.82 27.55 -1.93
C SER A 119 32.68 28.67 -2.49
N ALA A 120 33.46 29.37 -1.66
CA ALA A 120 34.43 30.36 -2.13
C ALA A 120 35.53 29.72 -2.98
N THR A 121 36.07 28.58 -2.54
CA THR A 121 37.08 27.83 -3.33
C THR A 121 36.48 27.31 -4.64
N LEU A 122 35.22 26.86 -4.63
CA LEU A 122 34.53 26.43 -5.84
C LEU A 122 34.25 27.62 -6.79
N ASP A 123 33.91 28.79 -6.26
CA ASP A 123 33.75 30.01 -7.06
C ASP A 123 35.11 30.44 -7.65
N ASP A 124 36.19 30.37 -6.89
CA ASP A 124 37.55 30.62 -7.37
C ASP A 124 37.97 29.63 -8.46
N ILE A 125 37.70 28.34 -8.27
CA ILE A 125 37.94 27.32 -9.29
C ILE A 125 37.10 27.61 -10.54
N SER A 126 35.82 27.96 -10.38
CA SER A 126 34.91 28.30 -11.50
C SER A 126 35.37 29.56 -12.25
N ARG A 127 36.00 30.50 -11.55
CA ARG A 127 36.56 31.72 -12.14
C ARG A 127 37.97 31.55 -12.70
N SER A 128 38.66 30.48 -12.32
CA SER A 128 40.04 30.21 -12.71
C SER A 128 40.21 30.05 -14.23
N ASP A 129 41.40 30.42 -14.70
CA ASP A 129 41.76 30.27 -16.12
C ASP A 129 41.82 28.80 -16.54
N ALA A 130 42.14 27.88 -15.61
CA ALA A 130 42.14 26.45 -15.89
C ALA A 130 40.73 25.91 -16.16
N TYR A 131 39.74 26.31 -15.34
CA TYR A 131 38.33 25.96 -15.57
C TYR A 131 37.79 26.60 -16.83
N LYS A 132 38.01 27.92 -17.03
CA LYS A 132 37.59 28.62 -18.26
C LYS A 132 38.20 28.01 -19.51
N LYS A 133 39.50 27.70 -19.51
CA LYS A 133 40.18 27.06 -20.64
C LYS A 133 39.65 25.66 -20.91
N THR A 134 39.28 24.91 -19.87
CA THR A 134 38.64 23.59 -20.01
C THR A 134 37.21 23.72 -20.53
N GLN A 135 36.41 24.64 -19.99
CA GLN A 135 35.08 24.96 -20.47
C GLN A 135 35.10 25.41 -21.92
N GLU A 136 36.07 26.25 -22.29
CA GLU A 136 36.27 26.73 -23.66
C GLU A 136 36.68 25.57 -24.57
N THR A 137 37.63 24.72 -24.16
CA THR A 137 38.03 23.53 -24.92
C THR A 137 36.87 22.56 -25.11
N LEU A 138 36.08 22.30 -24.06
CA LEU A 138 34.90 21.44 -24.11
C LEU A 138 33.82 22.05 -25.01
N SER A 139 33.60 23.36 -24.92
CA SER A 139 32.64 24.06 -25.77
C SER A 139 33.08 24.03 -27.23
N GLN A 140 34.35 24.28 -27.52
CA GLN A 140 34.94 24.17 -28.85
C GLN A 140 34.82 22.74 -29.39
N ALA A 141 35.22 21.74 -28.62
CA ALA A 141 35.07 20.33 -28.99
C ALA A 141 33.59 19.95 -29.21
N GLY A 142 32.68 20.49 -28.39
CA GLY A 142 31.25 20.32 -28.51
C GLY A 142 30.69 20.95 -29.78
N GLN A 143 31.15 22.14 -30.16
CA GLN A 143 30.80 22.80 -31.43
C GLN A 143 31.32 21.98 -32.62
N MET A 144 32.57 21.52 -32.58
CA MET A 144 33.15 20.67 -33.62
C MET A 144 32.40 19.34 -33.77
N THR A 145 32.01 18.73 -32.64
CA THR A 145 31.22 17.49 -32.62
C THR A 145 29.80 17.73 -33.10
N SER A 146 29.17 18.84 -32.70
CA SER A 146 27.82 19.22 -33.16
C SER A 146 27.82 19.50 -34.66
N ALA A 147 28.87 20.12 -35.19
CA ALA A 147 29.07 20.31 -36.63
C ALA A 147 29.24 18.97 -37.36
N ALA A 148 30.03 18.05 -36.81
CA ALA A 148 30.17 16.70 -37.35
C ALA A 148 28.85 15.91 -37.32
N LEU A 149 28.10 15.97 -36.23
CA LEU A 149 26.79 15.31 -36.09
C LEU A 149 25.76 15.91 -37.05
N SER A 150 25.72 17.24 -37.20
CA SER A 150 24.85 17.92 -38.17
C SER A 150 25.21 17.53 -39.61
N THR A 151 26.49 17.43 -39.92
CA THR A 151 26.98 16.96 -41.22
C THR A 151 26.57 15.51 -41.48
N MET A 152 26.73 14.63 -40.49
CA MET A 152 26.24 13.26 -40.57
C MET A 152 24.72 13.18 -40.70
N GLY A 153 23.97 13.97 -39.94
CA GLY A 153 22.51 14.04 -40.02
C GLY A 153 22.03 14.53 -41.39
N THR A 154 22.75 15.47 -42.00
CA THR A 154 22.50 15.94 -43.36
C THR A 154 22.83 14.85 -44.38
N ALA A 155 23.95 14.14 -44.25
CA ALA A 155 24.31 13.04 -45.13
C ALA A 155 23.32 11.87 -45.04
N ILE A 156 22.82 11.54 -43.84
CA ILE A 156 21.77 10.55 -43.63
C ILE A 156 20.45 11.03 -44.22
N SER A 157 20.05 12.28 -43.99
CA SER A 157 18.83 12.86 -44.56
C SER A 157 18.86 12.88 -46.08
N GLN A 158 20.03 13.20 -46.66
CA GLN A 158 20.26 13.11 -48.09
C GLN A 158 20.16 11.65 -48.58
N LYS A 159 20.75 10.68 -47.88
CA LYS A 159 20.67 9.27 -48.24
C LYS A 159 19.25 8.69 -48.13
N ILE A 160 18.48 9.10 -47.12
CA ILE A 160 17.07 8.71 -46.98
C ILE A 160 16.23 9.39 -48.05
N GLY A 161 16.49 10.67 -48.34
CA GLY A 161 15.84 11.42 -49.41
C GLY A 161 16.04 10.76 -50.78
N THR A 162 17.26 10.36 -51.12
CA THR A 162 17.56 9.65 -52.38
C THR A 162 16.95 8.25 -52.43
N MET A 163 16.82 7.57 -51.29
CA MET A 163 16.09 6.29 -51.21
C MET A 163 14.58 6.47 -51.41
N ARG A 164 13.97 7.53 -50.86
CA ARG A 164 12.55 7.84 -51.07
C ARG A 164 12.23 8.24 -52.50
N SER A 165 13.14 8.93 -53.19
CA SER A 165 13.00 9.24 -54.61
C SER A 165 13.40 8.09 -55.54
N SER A 166 13.85 6.94 -54.99
CA SER A 166 14.29 5.80 -55.78
C SER A 166 13.12 5.10 -56.49
N PRO A 167 13.36 4.49 -57.67
CA PRO A 167 12.33 3.81 -58.45
C PRO A 167 11.58 2.73 -57.67
N SER A 168 12.30 1.98 -56.82
CA SER A 168 11.73 0.88 -56.03
C SER A 168 10.78 1.36 -54.93
N PHE A 169 11.09 2.47 -54.26
CA PHE A 169 10.22 3.01 -53.19
C PHE A 169 8.99 3.71 -53.77
N ARG A 170 9.12 4.38 -54.92
CA ARG A 170 7.99 4.96 -55.65
C ARG A 170 7.04 3.89 -56.18
N SER A 171 7.57 2.78 -56.70
CA SER A 171 6.74 1.64 -57.12
C SER A 171 5.98 0.99 -55.96
N LEU A 172 6.57 0.97 -54.75
CA LEU A 172 5.89 0.53 -53.53
C LEU A 172 4.81 1.52 -53.07
N GLU A 173 5.12 2.82 -53.06
CA GLU A 173 4.17 3.89 -52.72
C GLU A 173 2.98 3.91 -53.69
N GLU A 174 3.21 3.70 -54.98
CA GLU A 174 2.15 3.63 -56.00
C GLU A 174 1.23 2.42 -55.80
N ARG A 175 1.78 1.29 -55.33
CA ARG A 175 1.00 0.10 -54.94
C ARG A 175 0.19 0.27 -53.65
N MET A 176 0.66 1.07 -52.70
CA MET A 176 -0.01 1.33 -51.41
C MET A 176 -0.92 2.56 -51.44
N GLY A 177 -0.64 3.56 -52.27
CA GLY A 177 -1.45 4.76 -52.47
C GLY A 177 -2.76 4.48 -53.22
N GLY A 178 -2.85 3.36 -53.93
CA GLY A 178 -4.11 2.85 -54.51
C GLY A 178 -5.17 2.44 -53.47
N LEU A 179 -4.83 2.37 -52.18
CA LEU A 179 -5.74 2.03 -51.07
C LEU A 179 -6.34 3.25 -50.34
N ARG A 180 -6.06 4.49 -50.78
CA ARG A 180 -6.67 5.72 -50.22
C ARG A 180 -7.41 6.58 -51.26
N LYS A 181 -8.09 5.97 -52.23
CA LYS A 181 -9.11 6.64 -53.04
C LYS A 181 -10.49 6.05 -52.78
#